data_AF-A0A1V0PQ51-F1
#
_entry.id   AF-A0A1V0PQ51-F1
#
_cell.length_a   1.000
_cell.length_b   1.000
_cell.length_c   1.000
_cell.angle_alpha   90.00
_cell.angle_beta   90.00
_cell.angle_gamma   90.00
#
_symmetry.space_group_name_H-M   'P 1'
#
loop_
_entity.id
_entity.type
_entity.pdbx_description
1 polymer ?
#
loop_
_entity_poly.entity_id
_entity_poly.type
_entity_poly.pdbx_seq_one_letter_code
_entity_poly.pdbx_strand_id
1 'polypeptide(L)'
;MTARLVEPYTLLDPAGIEDGPRLRTVSDAGVEAIRASYAELGHIKDPIDVRRKRGGKLVLMAGGHRLAFARAEGLQVPAKIWVCNDDFARVMEIDDNLAGSELTPLHTAVFLAERKRIYEKMHPETRAQVAGGLGRQGLAAELGSFADVTAEKLGSRRGRCARSWPPGRR
;
A
#
# COMPACT_ATOMS: atom_id res chain seq x y z
N MET A 1 2.21 -14.79 -8.33
CA MET A 1 2.96 -14.07 -7.27
C MET A 1 3.15 -14.99 -6.08
N THR A 2 4.38 -15.23 -5.64
CA THR A 2 4.66 -15.99 -4.41
C THR A 2 4.88 -15.02 -3.26
N ALA A 3 3.89 -14.91 -2.39
CA ALA A 3 4.00 -14.27 -1.09
C ALA A 3 3.54 -15.27 -0.05
N ARG A 4 4.33 -15.44 1.02
CA ARG A 4 3.99 -16.30 2.15
C ARG A 4 4.09 -15.47 3.42
N LEU A 5 3.00 -15.42 4.17
CA LEU A 5 3.04 -14.98 5.56
C LEU A 5 3.73 -16.07 6.36
N VAL A 6 4.87 -15.75 6.95
CA VAL A 6 5.65 -16.70 7.75
C VAL A 6 5.25 -16.61 9.21
N GLU A 7 5.15 -15.38 9.73
CA GLU A 7 4.80 -15.14 11.12
C GLU A 7 3.66 -14.11 11.16
N PRO A 8 2.46 -14.50 11.63
CA PRO A 8 1.29 -13.62 11.60
C PRO A 8 1.30 -12.58 12.73
N TYR A 9 2.11 -12.79 13.76
CA TYR A 9 2.23 -11.88 14.90
C TYR A 9 3.53 -12.15 15.66
N THR A 10 4.46 -11.21 15.56
CA THR A 10 5.76 -11.25 16.27
C THR A 10 6.06 -9.86 16.81
N LEU A 11 6.48 -9.76 18.08
CA LEU A 11 7.00 -8.51 18.63
C LEU A 11 8.44 -8.33 18.19
N LEU A 12 8.72 -7.22 17.51
CA LEU A 12 10.05 -6.90 17.00
C LEU A 12 10.61 -5.66 17.67
N ASP A 13 11.93 -5.64 17.84
CA ASP A 13 12.66 -4.42 18.16
C ASP A 13 12.65 -3.51 16.92
N PRO A 14 12.11 -2.28 17.01
CA PRO A 14 12.08 -1.38 15.89
C PRO A 14 13.47 -1.04 15.35
N ALA A 15 14.54 -1.08 16.17
CA ALA A 15 15.91 -0.80 15.74
C ALA A 15 16.41 -1.78 14.65
N GLY A 16 15.92 -3.03 14.65
CA GLY A 16 16.31 -4.06 13.68
C GLY A 16 15.57 -4.01 12.33
N ILE A 17 14.70 -3.01 12.13
CA ILE A 17 13.87 -2.89 10.92
C ILE A 17 14.46 -1.80 10.02
N GLU A 18 14.72 -2.10 8.75
CA GLU A 18 15.16 -1.11 7.76
C GLU A 18 13.94 -0.41 7.14
N ASP A 19 13.98 0.92 7.04
CA ASP A 19 13.02 1.68 6.24
C ASP A 19 13.35 1.48 4.75
N GLY A 20 12.43 0.85 4.01
CA GLY A 20 12.55 0.68 2.56
C GLY A 20 12.36 1.98 1.78
N PRO A 21 12.51 1.97 0.44
CA PRO A 21 12.20 3.14 -0.39
C PRO A 21 10.68 3.41 -0.39
N ARG A 22 10.23 4.38 0.41
CA ARG A 22 8.80 4.62 0.63
C ARG A 22 8.22 5.71 -0.28
N LEU A 23 6.98 5.50 -0.71
CA LEU A 23 6.21 6.46 -1.50
C LEU A 23 5.67 7.62 -0.65
N ARG A 24 5.44 7.37 0.64
CA ARG A 24 4.96 8.38 1.59
C ARG A 24 5.88 8.49 2.81
N THR A 25 6.24 9.73 3.12
CA THR A 25 7.00 10.09 4.32
C THR A 25 6.14 9.93 5.57
N VAL A 26 6.77 9.62 6.71
CA VAL A 26 6.11 9.69 8.02
C VAL A 26 5.77 11.15 8.28
N SER A 27 4.53 11.46 8.63
CA SER A 27 4.16 12.80 9.11
C SER A 27 4.04 12.81 10.63
N ASP A 28 4.42 13.92 11.25
CA ASP A 28 4.32 14.10 12.71
C ASP A 28 2.87 13.97 13.18
N ALA A 29 1.92 14.56 12.46
CA ALA A 29 0.49 14.41 12.73
C ALA A 29 0.03 12.94 12.73
N GLY A 30 0.61 12.11 11.84
CA GLY A 30 0.31 10.68 11.80
C GLY A 30 0.88 9.93 12.99
N VAL A 31 2.07 10.31 13.47
CA VAL A 31 2.69 9.74 14.68
C VAL A 31 1.90 10.15 15.92
N GLU A 32 1.47 11.40 16.02
CA GLU A 32 0.67 11.91 17.14
C GLU A 32 -0.70 11.23 17.23
N ALA A 33 -1.35 10.93 16.10
CA ALA A 33 -2.57 10.13 16.10
C ALA A 33 -2.35 8.72 16.68
N ILE A 34 -1.20 8.09 16.38
CA ILE A 34 -0.82 6.80 16.98
C ILE A 34 -0.54 6.95 18.48
N ARG A 35 0.15 8.01 18.89
CA ARG A 35 0.44 8.31 20.30
C ARG A 35 -0.86 8.47 21.11
N ALA A 36 -1.83 9.22 20.60
CA ALA A 36 -3.13 9.40 21.25
C ALA A 36 -3.86 8.06 21.41
N SER A 37 -3.90 7.24 20.36
CA SER A 37 -4.50 5.91 20.42
C SER A 37 -3.77 4.99 21.41
N TYR A 38 -2.44 5.07 21.49
CA TYR A 38 -1.65 4.30 22.43
C TYR A 38 -1.90 4.71 23.89
N ALA A 39 -2.07 6.02 24.15
CA ALA A 39 -2.37 6.51 25.49
C ALA A 39 -3.71 5.97 26.03
N GLU A 40 -4.69 5.75 25.15
CA GLU A 40 -5.99 5.18 25.52
C GLU A 40 -5.96 3.65 25.66
N LEU A 41 -5.30 2.95 24.73
CA LEU A 41 -5.34 1.48 24.64
C LEU A 41 -4.20 0.79 25.39
N GLY A 42 -3.11 1.49 25.68
CA GLY A 42 -1.90 0.96 26.29
C GLY A 42 -1.06 0.03 25.40
N HIS A 43 -1.42 -0.14 24.12
CA HIS A 43 -0.69 -0.97 23.17
C HIS A 43 -0.91 -0.51 21.72
N ILE A 44 -0.01 -0.91 20.81
CA ILE A 44 -0.18 -0.68 19.37
C ILE A 44 -1.19 -1.68 18.84
N LYS A 45 -2.37 -1.19 18.42
CA LYS A 45 -3.50 -2.03 17.99
C LYS A 45 -3.19 -2.88 16.75
N ASP A 46 -2.67 -2.25 15.70
CA ASP A 46 -2.49 -2.88 14.39
C ASP A 46 -1.02 -3.23 14.13
N PRO A 47 -0.68 -4.49 13.80
CA PRO A 47 0.69 -4.89 13.52
C PRO A 47 1.23 -4.26 12.23
N ILE A 48 2.52 -3.95 12.20
CA ILE A 48 3.22 -3.51 10.98
C ILE A 48 3.45 -4.68 10.04
N ASP A 49 3.57 -4.43 8.75
CA ASP A 49 3.93 -5.47 7.79
C ASP A 49 5.40 -5.31 7.40
N VAL A 50 6.18 -6.37 7.63
CA VAL A 50 7.62 -6.40 7.31
C VAL A 50 7.93 -7.54 6.37
N ARG A 51 8.92 -7.32 5.51
CA ARG A 51 9.45 -8.33 4.60
C ARG A 51 10.78 -8.85 5.12
N ARG A 52 10.90 -10.17 5.20
CA ARG A 52 12.17 -10.85 5.44
C ARG A 52 12.91 -11.08 4.13
N LYS A 53 14.04 -10.39 3.95
CA LYS A 53 14.98 -10.59 2.84
C LYS A 53 15.94 -11.74 3.14
N ARG A 54 16.67 -12.18 2.11
CA ARG A 54 17.78 -13.13 2.27
C ARG A 54 18.81 -12.57 3.26
N GLY A 55 19.28 -13.40 4.18
CA GLY A 55 20.19 -12.98 5.26
C GLY A 55 19.49 -12.44 6.51
N GLY A 56 18.16 -12.61 6.64
CA GLY A 56 17.42 -12.29 7.87
C GLY A 56 17.04 -10.82 8.04
N LYS A 57 17.47 -9.95 7.13
CA LYS A 57 17.12 -8.52 7.15
C LYS A 57 15.60 -8.30 7.05
N LEU A 58 15.06 -7.49 7.94
CA LEU A 58 13.66 -7.09 7.95
C LEU A 58 13.52 -5.69 7.35
N VAL A 59 12.65 -5.56 6.35
CA VAL A 59 12.38 -4.29 5.68
C VAL A 59 10.90 -3.96 5.83
N LEU A 60 10.60 -2.75 6.29
CA LEU A 60 9.22 -2.28 6.43
C LEU A 60 8.51 -2.26 5.07
N MET A 61 7.28 -2.78 5.03
CA MET A 61 6.38 -2.66 3.88
C MET A 61 5.21 -1.70 4.18
N ALA A 62 4.60 -1.81 5.36
CA ALA A 62 3.44 -1.01 5.75
C ALA A 62 3.46 -0.68 7.26
N GLY A 63 2.81 0.42 7.65
CA GLY A 63 2.77 0.88 9.06
C GLY A 63 3.88 1.84 9.49
N GLY A 64 4.36 2.70 8.59
CA GLY A 64 5.47 3.64 8.86
C GLY A 64 5.29 4.55 10.08
N HIS A 65 4.08 5.08 10.34
CA HIS A 65 3.84 5.92 11.53
C HIS A 65 3.94 5.13 12.83
N ARG A 66 3.47 3.87 12.82
CA ARG A 66 3.54 2.97 13.99
C ARG A 66 4.98 2.59 14.30
N LEU A 67 5.79 2.31 13.27
CA LEU A 67 7.23 2.07 13.44
C LEU A 67 7.94 3.32 13.99
N ALA A 68 7.66 4.50 13.45
CA ALA A 68 8.25 5.75 13.91
C ALA A 68 7.90 6.07 15.37
N PHE A 69 6.63 5.88 15.75
CA PHE A 69 6.18 5.99 17.13
C PHE A 69 6.93 5.00 18.05
N ALA A 70 6.98 3.73 17.67
CA ALA A 70 7.66 2.70 18.47
C ALA A 70 9.15 3.00 18.65
N ARG A 71 9.83 3.53 17.61
CA ARG A 71 11.22 4.00 17.71
C ARG A 71 11.38 5.16 18.70
N ALA A 72 10.48 6.14 18.64
CA ALA A 72 10.54 7.32 19.52
C ALA A 72 10.34 6.96 20.99
N GLU A 73 9.47 6.00 21.28
CA GLU A 73 9.15 5.56 22.63
C GLU A 73 10.02 4.38 23.14
N GLY A 74 10.88 3.82 22.28
CA GLY A 74 11.68 2.64 22.63
C GLY A 74 10.84 1.38 22.88
N LEU A 75 9.67 1.27 22.24
CA LEU A 75 8.71 0.18 22.43
C LEU A 75 8.92 -0.92 21.39
N GLN A 76 8.61 -2.17 21.78
CA GLN A 76 8.47 -3.25 20.81
C GLN A 76 7.23 -3.01 19.94
N VAL A 77 7.33 -3.38 18.66
CA VAL A 77 6.25 -3.20 17.69
C VAL A 77 5.71 -4.57 17.24
N PRO A 78 4.40 -4.81 17.29
CA PRO A 78 3.81 -6.02 16.73
C PRO A 78 3.93 -6.00 15.20
N ALA A 79 4.35 -7.12 14.61
CA ALA A 79 4.66 -7.23 13.20
C ALA A 79 4.18 -8.55 12.57
N LYS A 80 3.82 -8.47 11.29
CA LYS A 80 3.58 -9.59 10.38
C LYS A 80 4.78 -9.75 9.47
N ILE A 81 5.39 -10.94 9.46
CA ILE A 81 6.59 -11.21 8.65
C ILE A 81 6.22 -11.95 7.38
N TRP A 82 6.53 -11.33 6.25
CA TRP A 82 6.29 -11.84 4.91
C TRP A 82 7.59 -12.26 4.23
N VAL A 83 7.52 -13.33 3.45
CA VAL A 83 8.53 -13.67 2.44
C VAL A 83 7.87 -13.48 1.08
N CYS A 84 8.31 -12.46 0.37
CA CYS A 84 7.71 -12.04 -0.90
C CYS A 84 8.72 -11.32 -1.80
N ASN A 85 8.40 -11.22 -3.10
CA ASN A 85 9.21 -10.47 -4.06
C ASN A 85 9.04 -8.94 -3.90
N ASP A 86 9.88 -8.16 -4.58
CA ASP A 86 9.84 -6.69 -4.51
C ASP A 86 8.50 -6.12 -5.01
N ASP A 87 7.92 -6.72 -6.06
CA ASP A 87 6.65 -6.27 -6.63
C ASP A 87 5.49 -6.44 -5.64
N PHE A 88 5.42 -7.56 -4.90
CA PHE A 88 4.41 -7.77 -3.87
C PHE A 88 4.58 -6.82 -2.69
N ALA A 89 5.82 -6.59 -2.26
CA ALA A 89 6.11 -5.64 -1.18
C ALA A 89 5.63 -4.23 -1.53
N ARG A 90 5.88 -3.79 -2.76
CA ARG A 90 5.42 -2.50 -3.27
C ARG A 90 3.90 -2.42 -3.35
N VAL A 91 3.25 -3.50 -3.79
CA VAL A 91 1.79 -3.58 -3.85
C VAL A 91 1.15 -3.45 -2.46
N MET A 92 1.70 -4.13 -1.46
CA MET A 92 1.22 -4.03 -0.08
C MET A 92 1.34 -2.61 0.48
N GLU A 93 2.46 -1.93 0.20
CA GLU A 93 2.65 -0.52 0.59
C GLU A 93 1.55 0.37 -0.01
N ILE A 94 1.22 0.17 -1.29
CA ILE A 94 0.20 0.97 -1.99
C ILE A 94 -1.20 0.68 -1.46
N ASP A 95 -1.56 -0.59 -1.31
CA ASP A 95 -2.90 -1.02 -0.88
C ASP A 95 -3.19 -0.54 0.57
N ASP A 96 -2.20 -0.58 1.48
CA ASP A 96 -2.34 -0.06 2.86
C ASP A 96 -2.59 1.46 2.91
N ASN A 97 -1.87 2.23 2.09
CA ASN A 97 -2.06 3.68 2.02
C ASN A 97 -3.44 4.06 1.42
N LEU A 98 -3.88 3.34 0.38
CA LEU A 98 -5.18 3.56 -0.26
C LEU A 98 -6.35 3.21 0.67
N ALA A 99 -6.18 2.23 1.57
CA ALA A 99 -7.22 1.83 2.53
C ALA A 99 -7.24 2.69 3.81
N GLY A 100 -6.09 3.25 4.22
CA GLY A 100 -5.89 3.79 5.57
C GLY A 100 -5.88 5.31 5.73
N SER A 101 -6.04 6.12 4.67
CA SER A 101 -5.93 7.59 4.83
C SER A 101 -6.87 8.42 3.95
N GLU A 102 -7.23 9.61 4.45
CA GLU A 102 -7.66 10.75 3.61
C GLU A 102 -6.47 11.16 2.73
N LEU A 103 -6.26 10.42 1.65
CA LEU A 103 -5.27 10.76 0.64
C LEU A 103 -5.76 11.99 -0.12
N THR A 104 -4.88 12.97 -0.28
CA THR A 104 -5.12 14.05 -1.24
C THR A 104 -5.30 13.44 -2.64
N PRO A 105 -6.08 14.05 -3.54
CA PRO A 105 -6.27 13.55 -4.90
C PRO A 105 -4.94 13.29 -5.63
N LEU A 106 -3.92 14.09 -5.37
CA LEU A 106 -2.58 13.94 -5.92
C LEU A 106 -1.90 12.65 -5.44
N HIS A 107 -1.89 12.39 -4.13
CA HIS A 107 -1.31 11.15 -3.60
C HIS A 107 -2.05 9.92 -4.12
N THR A 108 -3.39 9.97 -4.16
CA THR A 108 -4.21 8.91 -4.76
C THR A 108 -3.82 8.64 -6.21
N ALA A 109 -3.62 9.69 -7.02
CA ALA A 109 -3.19 9.53 -8.40
C ALA A 109 -1.81 8.87 -8.53
N VAL A 110 -0.83 9.27 -7.70
CA VAL A 110 0.52 8.67 -7.68
C VAL A 110 0.44 7.19 -7.31
N PHE A 111 -0.33 6.84 -6.27
CA PHE A 111 -0.50 5.45 -5.84
C PHE A 111 -1.19 4.59 -6.90
N LEU A 112 -2.26 5.09 -7.53
CA LEU A 112 -2.95 4.37 -8.61
C LEU A 112 -2.07 4.20 -9.85
N ALA A 113 -1.26 5.20 -10.20
CA ALA A 113 -0.33 5.10 -11.33
C ALA A 113 0.74 4.03 -11.10
N GLU A 114 1.35 3.99 -9.90
CA GLU A 114 2.33 2.98 -9.56
C GLU A 114 1.70 1.59 -9.45
N ARG A 115 0.47 1.48 -8.92
CA ARG A 115 -0.29 0.23 -8.88
C ARG A 115 -0.57 -0.31 -10.28
N LYS A 116 -0.94 0.55 -11.22
CA LYS A 116 -1.16 0.21 -12.63
C LYS A 116 0.15 -0.27 -13.28
N ARG A 117 1.26 0.43 -13.06
CA ARG A 117 2.58 0.05 -13.59
C ARG A 117 2.99 -1.37 -13.17
N ILE A 118 2.75 -1.72 -11.90
CA ILE A 118 3.05 -3.06 -11.38
C ILE A 118 2.07 -4.08 -11.96
N TYR A 119 0.78 -3.74 -12.07
CA TYR A 119 -0.23 -4.59 -12.71
C TYR A 119 0.14 -4.94 -14.15
N GLU A 120 0.48 -3.95 -14.99
CA GLU A 120 0.91 -4.16 -16.37
C GLU A 120 2.20 -5.00 -16.49
N LYS A 121 3.13 -4.87 -15.53
CA LYS A 121 4.34 -5.70 -15.47
C LYS A 121 4.02 -7.17 -15.17
N MET A 122 2.99 -7.42 -14.36
CA MET A 122 2.56 -8.76 -13.98
C MET A 122 1.64 -9.42 -15.01
N HIS A 123 0.94 -8.61 -15.80
CA HIS A 123 -0.03 -9.03 -16.80
C HIS A 123 0.38 -8.53 -18.19
N PRO A 124 1.51 -9.00 -18.77
CA PRO A 124 1.96 -8.54 -20.08
C PRO A 124 0.94 -8.74 -21.20
N GLU A 125 0.00 -9.69 -21.04
CA GLU A 125 -1.15 -9.93 -21.92
C GLU A 125 -2.10 -8.74 -22.05
N THR A 126 -2.21 -7.87 -21.03
CA THR A 126 -3.05 -6.65 -21.11
C THR A 126 -2.39 -5.56 -21.93
N ARG A 127 -1.05 -5.56 -22.04
CA ARG A 127 -0.28 -4.54 -22.78
C ARG A 127 -0.41 -4.65 -24.30
N ALA A 128 -0.60 -5.87 -24.81
CA ALA A 128 -0.63 -6.14 -26.25
C ALA A 128 -1.89 -5.62 -26.97
N GLN A 129 -2.97 -5.31 -26.23
CA GLN A 129 -4.25 -4.90 -26.81
C GLN A 129 -4.28 -3.42 -27.27
N VAL A 130 -3.22 -2.65 -27.00
CA VAL A 130 -3.18 -1.20 -27.29
C VAL A 130 -2.67 -0.90 -28.71
N ALA A 131 -1.93 -1.81 -29.36
CA ALA A 131 -1.17 -1.51 -30.57
C ALA A 131 -1.96 -1.53 -31.91
N GLY A 132 -3.27 -1.79 -31.91
CA GLY A 132 -4.04 -1.73 -33.15
C GLY A 132 -5.53 -1.54 -32.94
N GLY A 133 -6.05 -0.33 -33.22
CA GLY A 133 -7.47 0.02 -33.44
C GLY A 133 -8.47 -0.22 -32.28
N LEU A 134 -8.35 -1.35 -31.60
CA LEU A 134 -9.06 -1.81 -30.42
C LEU A 134 -8.60 -1.12 -29.13
N GLY A 135 -7.57 -0.29 -29.19
CA GLY A 135 -7.00 0.40 -28.03
C GLY A 135 -8.03 1.16 -27.19
N ARG A 136 -9.12 1.70 -27.76
CA ARG A 136 -10.18 2.34 -26.95
C ARG A 136 -11.05 1.36 -26.17
N GLN A 137 -11.32 0.17 -26.72
CA GLN A 137 -12.16 -0.84 -26.06
C GLN A 137 -11.32 -1.73 -25.13
N GLY A 138 -10.10 -2.08 -25.54
CA GLY A 138 -9.11 -2.80 -24.73
C GLY A 138 -8.64 -1.98 -23.54
N LEU A 139 -8.36 -0.68 -23.72
CA LEU A 139 -8.01 0.20 -22.60
C LEU A 139 -9.20 0.42 -21.66
N ALA A 140 -10.44 0.47 -22.16
CA ALA A 140 -11.62 0.55 -21.30
C ALA A 140 -11.86 -0.76 -20.51
N ALA A 141 -11.59 -1.92 -21.11
CA ALA A 141 -11.66 -3.22 -20.44
C ALA A 141 -10.50 -3.44 -19.46
N GLU A 142 -9.30 -2.94 -19.76
CA GLU A 142 -8.10 -2.98 -18.92
C GLU A 142 -8.19 -2.00 -17.74
N LEU A 143 -8.64 -0.75 -18.01
CA LEU A 143 -9.02 0.19 -16.96
C LEU A 143 -10.18 -0.35 -16.14
N GLY A 144 -11.11 -1.09 -16.77
CA GLY A 144 -12.21 -1.79 -16.12
C GLY A 144 -11.73 -2.88 -15.18
N SER A 145 -10.89 -3.81 -15.65
CA SER A 145 -10.37 -4.91 -14.83
C SER A 145 -9.45 -4.42 -13.71
N PHE A 146 -8.61 -3.43 -13.99
CA PHE A 146 -7.78 -2.77 -12.99
C PHE A 146 -8.62 -2.00 -11.98
N ALA A 147 -9.60 -1.21 -12.44
CA ALA A 147 -10.51 -0.48 -11.56
C ALA A 147 -11.40 -1.43 -10.74
N ASP A 148 -11.80 -2.57 -11.30
CA ASP A 148 -12.62 -3.57 -10.62
C ASP A 148 -11.83 -4.30 -9.54
N VAL A 149 -10.60 -4.75 -9.84
CA VAL A 149 -9.70 -5.37 -8.86
C VAL A 149 -9.32 -4.38 -7.76
N THR A 150 -9.10 -3.12 -8.12
CA THR A 150 -8.79 -2.05 -7.16
C THR A 150 -10.02 -1.68 -6.33
N ALA A 151 -11.21 -1.60 -6.93
CA ALA A 151 -12.48 -1.31 -6.26
C ALA A 151 -12.87 -2.41 -5.26
N GLU A 152 -12.71 -3.68 -5.65
CA GLU A 152 -12.97 -4.84 -4.79
C GLU A 152 -12.03 -4.84 -3.58
N LYS A 153 -10.73 -4.60 -3.81
CA LYS A 153 -9.73 -4.53 -2.73
C LYS A 153 -9.90 -3.33 -1.80
N LEU A 154 -10.36 -2.19 -2.31
CA LEU A 154 -10.58 -0.98 -1.53
C LEU A 154 -12.00 -0.89 -0.93
N GLY A 155 -12.82 -1.93 -1.07
CA GLY A 155 -14.22 -1.94 -0.59
C GLY A 155 -15.10 -0.85 -1.22
N SER A 156 -14.65 -0.22 -2.30
CA SER A 156 -15.31 0.92 -2.92
C SER A 156 -16.09 0.46 -4.14
N ARG A 157 -17.42 0.33 -4.02
CA ARG A 157 -18.29 0.10 -5.19
C ARG A 157 -18.01 1.15 -6.27
N ARG A 158 -18.00 0.72 -7.54
CA ARG A 158 -17.66 1.43 -8.82
C ARG A 158 -17.96 2.94 -8.94
N GLY A 159 -18.76 3.54 -8.07
CA GLY A 159 -19.33 4.88 -8.24
C GLY A 159 -18.60 6.05 -7.58
N ARG A 160 -17.45 5.89 -6.90
CA ARG A 160 -16.77 7.04 -6.25
C ARG A 160 -15.71 7.72 -7.14
N CYS A 161 -15.03 6.95 -8.01
CA CYS A 161 -13.99 7.49 -8.90
C CYS A 161 -14.55 8.22 -10.13
N ALA A 162 -15.77 7.89 -10.59
CA ALA A 162 -16.35 8.46 -11.81
C ALA A 162 -17.07 9.81 -11.61
N ARG A 163 -17.23 10.28 -10.38
CA ARG A 163 -18.07 11.46 -10.05
C ARG A 163 -17.33 12.77 -9.78
N SER A 164 -15.99 12.76 -9.75
CA SER A 164 -15.20 13.96 -9.42
C SER A 164 -14.68 14.73 -10.65
N TRP A 165 -15.00 14.31 -11.87
CA TRP A 165 -14.66 15.08 -13.08
C TRP A 165 -15.85 15.97 -13.48
N PRO A 166 -15.80 17.31 -13.29
CA PRO A 166 -16.84 18.17 -13.82
C PRO A 166 -16.75 18.13 -15.36
N PRO A 167 -17.87 18.00 -16.07
CA PRO A 167 -17.84 18.18 -17.52
C PRO A 167 -17.45 19.64 -17.79
N GLY A 168 -16.28 19.84 -18.39
CA GLY A 168 -15.84 21.14 -18.87
C GLY A 168 -16.92 21.72 -19.77
N ARG A 169 -17.49 22.87 -19.36
CA ARG A 169 -18.38 23.65 -20.21
C ARG A 169 -17.54 24.23 -21.34
N ARG A 170 -18.00 24.01 -22.57
CA ARG A 170 -17.53 24.72 -23.77
C ARG A 170 -17.91 26.19 -23.69
#